data_AF-A0AA51MNV3-F1
#
_entry.id   AF-A0AA51MNV3-F1
#
_cell.length_a   1.000
_cell.length_b   1.000
_cell.length_c   1.000
_cell.angle_alpha   90.00
_cell.angle_beta   90.00
_cell.angle_gamma   90.00
#
_symmetry.space_group_name_H-M   'P 1'
#
loop_
_entity.id
_entity.type
_entity.pdbx_description
1 polymer ?
#
loop_
_entity_poly.entity_id
_entity_poly.type
_entity_poly.pdbx_seq_one_letter_code
_entity_poly.pdbx_strand_id
1 'polypeptide(L)'
;MNNVYLAGLPVRSFLILLAGGLVFLLDNSVATRLRPVNLIYVLLAILGLVVSLANNVGVGGIVRGEMRLLQSYLLIMVSYFILEQHGFRTLALVILGLALPSALIGIMQGFGVHIAWDFHAMLQEMQNKEISDEMRTQMNEVLDRPPGLTLYAIPQTYMLLSAMAINLYLIIKNPAEQHIQWLGLWVCAVLAGGIFASETRSAMGAALVMPGLIYLLLFPARVIPMAGLAMLLGGIAYLLMSGSADVDSRLVNLDDASAAGRSTLYKYGIELFLQKPFGYGFDFNTVEYAVEYFVNERNIFNYELLEKAQYIVPVHNSILNLMHTYGFAGLLLLGYYLYRLVKGSWYRMVFIVATLVNSLFHNAGILSNDLFMDIVIAVMLYEISQQQSAA
;
A
#
# COMPACT_ATOMS: atom_id res chain seq x y z
N MET A 1 -9.20 -4.79 -16.00
CA MET A 1 -7.73 -4.56 -16.00
C MET A 1 -7.10 -5.51 -17.00
N ASN A 2 -6.95 -5.11 -18.27
CA ASN A 2 -6.14 -5.89 -19.21
C ASN A 2 -4.67 -5.52 -18.97
N ASN A 3 -4.05 -6.29 -18.09
CA ASN A 3 -2.59 -6.32 -17.94
C ASN A 3 -2.00 -6.94 -19.21
N VAL A 4 -0.73 -6.70 -19.52
CA VAL A 4 -0.02 -7.59 -20.46
C VAL A 4 -0.23 -9.01 -19.96
N TYR A 5 -0.86 -9.86 -20.76
CA TYR A 5 -1.12 -11.25 -20.39
C TYR A 5 -0.02 -12.13 -20.98
N LEU A 6 0.62 -12.93 -20.15
CA LEU A 6 1.47 -14.02 -20.58
C LEU A 6 0.77 -15.33 -20.17
N ALA A 7 0.52 -16.21 -21.13
CA ALA A 7 -0.22 -17.46 -20.92
C ALA A 7 -1.59 -17.27 -20.21
N GLY A 8 -2.30 -16.16 -20.51
CA GLY A 8 -3.62 -15.87 -19.94
C GLY A 8 -3.62 -15.26 -18.54
N LEU A 9 -2.44 -14.96 -17.96
CA LEU A 9 -2.30 -14.28 -16.66
C LEU A 9 -1.61 -12.92 -16.80
N PRO A 10 -1.96 -11.91 -15.98
CA PRO A 10 -1.19 -10.68 -15.88
C PRO A 10 0.30 -10.96 -15.69
N VAL A 11 1.19 -10.30 -16.43
CA VAL A 11 2.66 -10.50 -16.36
C VAL A 11 3.16 -10.43 -14.93
N ARG A 12 2.67 -9.47 -14.13
CA ARG A 12 3.01 -9.37 -12.69
C ARG A 12 2.67 -10.67 -11.94
N SER A 13 1.44 -11.15 -12.09
CA SER A 13 0.99 -12.37 -11.43
C SER A 13 1.77 -13.59 -11.91
N PHE A 14 2.05 -13.67 -13.22
CA PHE A 14 2.90 -14.71 -13.79
C PHE A 14 4.32 -14.70 -13.19
N LEU A 15 4.96 -13.53 -13.12
CA LEU A 15 6.31 -13.39 -12.57
C LEU A 15 6.36 -13.75 -11.08
N ILE A 16 5.35 -13.39 -10.29
CA ILE A 16 5.27 -13.77 -8.87
C ILE A 16 5.08 -15.28 -8.72
N LEU A 17 4.21 -15.89 -9.53
CA LEU A 17 4.02 -17.34 -9.53
C LEU A 17 5.30 -18.07 -9.93
N LEU A 18 5.98 -17.58 -10.97
CA LEU A 18 7.25 -18.13 -11.44
C LEU A 18 8.33 -18.01 -10.36
N ALA A 19 8.51 -16.83 -9.77
CA ALA A 19 9.50 -16.59 -8.72
C ALA A 19 9.20 -17.45 -7.48
N GLY A 20 7.94 -17.49 -7.04
CA GLY A 20 7.51 -18.32 -5.91
C GLY A 20 7.70 -19.81 -6.19
N GLY A 21 7.35 -20.28 -7.39
CA GLY A 21 7.57 -21.65 -7.83
C GLY A 21 9.05 -22.02 -7.85
N LEU A 22 9.91 -21.15 -8.38
CA LEU A 22 11.37 -21.35 -8.37
C LEU A 22 11.92 -21.43 -6.94
N VAL A 23 11.49 -20.55 -6.04
CA VAL A 23 11.90 -20.61 -4.63
C VAL A 23 11.47 -21.93 -3.99
N PHE A 24 10.25 -22.39 -4.24
CA PHE A 24 9.78 -23.66 -3.70
C PHE A 24 10.56 -24.87 -4.25
N LEU A 25 10.97 -24.82 -5.52
CA LEU A 25 11.81 -25.86 -6.13
C LEU A 25 13.26 -25.84 -5.60
N LEU A 26 13.81 -24.66 -5.32
CA LEU A 26 15.17 -24.49 -4.81
C LEU A 26 15.27 -24.82 -3.31
N ASP A 27 14.28 -24.40 -2.52
CA ASP A 27 14.23 -24.63 -1.07
C ASP A 27 12.78 -24.71 -0.56
N ASN A 28 12.24 -25.92 -0.58
CA ASN A 28 10.90 -26.18 -0.04
C ASN A 28 10.81 -25.99 1.48
N SER A 29 11.94 -25.97 2.20
CA SER A 29 11.96 -25.84 3.65
C SER A 29 11.67 -24.41 4.11
N VAL A 30 11.73 -23.42 3.20
CA VAL A 30 11.24 -22.05 3.43
C VAL A 30 9.79 -22.06 3.92
N ALA A 31 8.95 -22.93 3.33
CA ALA A 31 7.54 -23.05 3.74
C ALA A 31 7.42 -23.48 5.21
N THR A 32 8.31 -24.36 5.70
CA THR A 32 8.29 -24.79 7.10
C THR A 32 8.72 -23.68 8.05
N ARG A 33 9.68 -22.84 7.65
CA ARG A 33 10.12 -21.67 8.44
C ARG A 33 9.05 -20.58 8.50
N LEU A 34 8.26 -20.43 7.45
CA LEU A 34 7.11 -19.51 7.38
C LEU A 34 5.82 -20.08 7.99
N ARG A 35 5.87 -21.21 8.72
CA ARG A 35 4.68 -21.89 9.28
C ARG A 35 3.62 -20.96 9.91
N PRO A 36 3.96 -19.94 10.74
CA PRO A 36 2.96 -19.04 11.30
C PRO A 36 2.20 -18.23 10.23
N VAL A 37 2.90 -17.81 9.17
CA VAL A 37 2.32 -17.05 8.05
C VAL A 37 1.48 -17.98 7.20
N ASN A 38 1.97 -19.19 6.90
CA ASN A 38 1.22 -20.18 6.14
C ASN A 38 -0.12 -20.48 6.81
N LEU A 39 -0.12 -20.63 8.14
CA LEU A 39 -1.35 -20.86 8.89
C LEU A 39 -2.35 -19.72 8.69
N ILE A 40 -1.90 -18.47 8.76
CA ILE A 40 -2.78 -17.30 8.60
C ILE A 40 -3.33 -17.22 7.16
N TYR A 41 -2.50 -17.41 6.14
CA TYR A 41 -2.95 -17.39 4.75
C TYR A 41 -3.88 -18.57 4.42
N VAL A 42 -3.62 -19.76 4.96
CA VAL A 42 -4.52 -20.91 4.83
C VAL A 42 -5.85 -20.64 5.53
N LEU A 43 -5.84 -20.05 6.72
CA LEU A 43 -7.07 -19.67 7.43
C LEU A 43 -7.86 -18.61 6.67
N LEU A 44 -7.20 -17.62 6.07
CA LEU A 44 -7.84 -16.62 5.21
C LEU A 44 -8.42 -17.24 3.94
N ALA A 45 -7.70 -18.15 3.28
CA ALA A 45 -8.19 -18.88 2.11
C ALA A 45 -9.44 -19.70 2.47
N ILE A 46 -9.38 -20.51 3.53
CA ILE A 46 -10.53 -21.29 4.00
C ILE A 46 -11.70 -20.39 4.37
N LEU A 47 -11.45 -19.31 5.12
CA LEU A 47 -12.48 -18.37 5.52
C LEU A 47 -13.11 -17.68 4.31
N GLY A 48 -12.29 -17.17 3.39
CA GLY A 48 -12.74 -16.54 2.16
C GLY A 48 -13.56 -17.49 1.30
N LEU A 49 -13.12 -18.74 1.15
CA LEU A 49 -13.85 -19.79 0.45
C LEU A 49 -15.21 -20.07 1.10
N VAL A 50 -15.25 -20.28 2.42
CA VAL A 50 -16.49 -20.55 3.16
C VAL A 50 -17.48 -19.39 3.04
N VAL A 51 -17.03 -18.15 3.24
CA VAL A 51 -17.88 -16.96 3.13
C VAL A 51 -18.37 -16.78 1.69
N SER A 52 -17.51 -17.03 0.69
CA SER A 52 -17.86 -16.96 -0.73
C SER A 52 -18.92 -18.00 -1.11
N LEU A 53 -18.77 -19.25 -0.65
CA LEU A 53 -19.74 -20.31 -0.88
C LEU A 53 -21.08 -20.00 -0.18
N ALA A 54 -21.04 -19.49 1.06
CA ALA A 54 -22.23 -19.11 1.80
C ALA A 54 -23.02 -17.95 1.13
N ASN A 55 -22.33 -17.10 0.37
CA ASN A 55 -22.94 -15.99 -0.37
C ASN A 55 -23.14 -16.28 -1.87
N ASN A 56 -22.98 -17.53 -2.33
CA ASN A 56 -23.13 -17.94 -3.73
C ASN A 56 -22.25 -17.16 -4.72
N VAL A 57 -21.03 -16.79 -4.32
CA VAL A 57 -20.05 -16.16 -5.21
C VAL A 57 -19.65 -17.15 -6.31
N GLY A 58 -19.66 -16.68 -7.56
CA GLY A 58 -19.28 -17.50 -8.71
C GLY A 58 -17.84 -18.02 -8.63
N VAL A 59 -17.59 -19.21 -9.19
CA VAL A 59 -16.28 -19.90 -9.16
C VAL A 59 -15.14 -19.00 -9.65
N GLY A 60 -15.39 -18.20 -10.68
CA GLY A 60 -14.39 -17.24 -11.19
C GLY A 60 -13.97 -16.20 -10.16
N GLY A 61 -14.90 -15.67 -9.36
CA GLY A 61 -14.61 -14.73 -8.27
C GLY A 61 -13.77 -15.37 -7.16
N ILE A 62 -14.11 -16.62 -6.79
CA ILE A 62 -13.36 -17.40 -5.80
C ILE A 62 -11.91 -17.60 -6.27
N VAL A 63 -11.72 -18.09 -7.50
CA VAL A 63 -10.36 -18.32 -8.06
C VAL A 63 -9.57 -17.01 -8.12
N ARG A 64 -10.18 -15.90 -8.55
CA ARG A 64 -9.49 -14.59 -8.55
C ARG A 64 -9.09 -14.15 -7.16
N GLY A 65 -9.95 -14.35 -6.15
CA GLY A 65 -9.66 -14.05 -4.74
C GLY A 65 -8.49 -14.85 -4.19
N GLU A 66 -8.53 -16.17 -4.37
CA GLU A 66 -7.45 -17.09 -3.96
C GLU A 66 -6.12 -16.75 -4.65
N MET A 67 -6.15 -16.42 -5.94
CA MET A 67 -4.95 -16.02 -6.66
C MET A 67 -4.33 -14.72 -6.15
N ARG A 68 -5.14 -13.77 -5.62
CA ARG A 68 -4.62 -12.54 -4.99
C ARG A 68 -3.96 -12.86 -3.64
N LEU A 69 -4.57 -13.72 -2.82
CA LEU A 69 -3.97 -14.19 -1.57
C LEU A 69 -2.66 -14.94 -1.83
N LEU A 70 -2.65 -15.83 -2.82
CA LEU A 70 -1.48 -16.60 -3.21
C LEU A 70 -0.34 -15.69 -3.68
N GLN A 71 -0.62 -14.66 -4.49
CA GLN A 71 0.41 -13.71 -4.94
C GLN A 71 1.08 -12.98 -3.77
N SER A 72 0.28 -12.53 -2.80
CA SER A 72 0.78 -11.89 -1.59
C SER A 72 1.67 -12.85 -0.78
N TYR A 73 1.21 -14.08 -0.55
CA TYR A 73 1.99 -15.11 0.13
C TYR A 73 3.31 -15.45 -0.58
N LEU A 74 3.27 -15.67 -1.90
CA LEU A 74 4.46 -16.00 -2.68
C LEU A 74 5.49 -14.86 -2.66
N LEU A 75 5.05 -13.62 -2.61
CA LEU A 75 5.98 -12.50 -2.49
C LEU A 75 6.65 -12.42 -1.12
N ILE A 76 5.92 -12.72 -0.03
CA ILE A 76 6.52 -12.90 1.30
C ILE A 76 7.58 -14.00 1.24
N MET A 77 7.23 -15.14 0.64
CA MET A 77 8.12 -16.29 0.52
C MET A 77 9.40 -15.98 -0.28
N VAL A 78 9.25 -15.32 -1.44
CA VAL A 78 10.39 -14.92 -2.27
C VAL A 78 11.28 -13.91 -1.54
N SER A 79 10.69 -12.90 -0.90
CA SER A 79 11.44 -11.89 -0.17
C SER A 79 12.17 -12.50 1.03
N TYR A 80 11.52 -13.40 1.76
CA TYR A 80 12.12 -14.13 2.88
C TYR A 80 13.30 -15.00 2.41
N PHE A 81 13.15 -15.71 1.28
CA PHE A 81 14.22 -16.51 0.70
C PHE A 81 15.43 -15.65 0.31
N ILE A 82 15.22 -14.50 -0.34
CA ILE A 82 16.30 -13.57 -0.68
C ILE A 82 17.03 -13.10 0.59
N LEU A 83 16.28 -12.78 1.66
CA LEU A 83 16.86 -12.38 2.93
C LEU A 83 17.71 -13.47 3.57
N GLU A 84 17.25 -14.71 3.52
CA GLU A 84 17.94 -15.87 4.09
C GLU A 84 19.22 -16.20 3.31
N GLN A 85 19.16 -16.23 1.98
CA GLN A 85 20.27 -16.66 1.13
C GLN A 85 21.29 -15.55 0.83
N HIS A 86 20.81 -14.31 0.67
CA HIS A 86 21.62 -13.19 0.19
C HIS A 86 21.69 -12.01 1.16
N GLY A 87 20.98 -12.09 2.28
CA GLY A 87 20.99 -11.08 3.34
C GLY A 87 20.19 -9.83 3.00
N PHE A 88 20.02 -9.00 4.04
CA PHE A 88 19.23 -7.77 3.96
C PHE A 88 19.77 -6.74 2.97
N ARG A 89 21.10 -6.65 2.80
CA ARG A 89 21.74 -5.70 1.87
C ARG A 89 21.28 -5.93 0.43
N THR A 90 21.18 -7.20 0.01
CA THR A 90 20.77 -7.56 -1.35
C THR A 90 19.31 -7.15 -1.59
N LEU A 91 18.41 -7.47 -0.66
CA LEU A 91 17.01 -7.04 -0.76
C LEU A 91 16.92 -5.50 -0.82
N ALA A 92 17.65 -4.79 0.05
CA ALA A 92 17.63 -3.34 0.08
C ALA A 92 18.12 -2.72 -1.24
N LEU A 93 19.20 -3.25 -1.83
CA LEU A 93 19.71 -2.81 -3.12
C LEU A 93 18.70 -3.02 -4.26
N VAL A 94 18.02 -4.17 -4.29
CA VAL A 94 16.99 -4.44 -5.31
C VAL A 94 15.83 -3.46 -5.19
N ILE A 95 15.29 -3.28 -3.97
CA ILE A 95 14.12 -2.42 -3.79
C ILE A 95 14.45 -0.94 -3.97
N LEU A 96 15.55 -0.47 -3.37
CA LEU A 96 15.98 0.93 -3.53
C LEU A 96 16.44 1.23 -4.95
N GLY A 97 17.09 0.27 -5.62
CA GLY A 97 17.53 0.40 -7.01
C GLY A 97 16.38 0.59 -7.99
N LEU A 98 15.18 0.08 -7.68
CA LEU A 98 13.96 0.31 -8.46
C LEU A 98 13.22 1.57 -8.02
N ALA A 99 13.10 1.78 -6.70
CA ALA A 99 12.30 2.85 -6.12
C ALA A 99 12.91 4.24 -6.32
N LEU A 100 14.23 4.39 -6.16
CA LEU A 100 14.91 5.70 -6.27
C LEU A 100 14.82 6.30 -7.67
N PRO A 101 15.14 5.58 -8.76
CA PRO A 101 14.93 6.10 -10.11
C PRO A 101 13.48 6.49 -10.37
N SER A 102 12.52 5.68 -9.88
CA SER A 102 11.11 6.01 -10.01
C SER A 102 10.70 7.25 -9.23
N ALA A 103 11.25 7.46 -8.03
CA ALA A 103 10.99 8.66 -7.25
C ALA A 103 11.54 9.90 -7.94
N LEU A 104 12.78 9.85 -8.45
CA LEU A 104 13.40 10.96 -9.17
C LEU A 104 12.61 11.35 -10.42
N ILE A 105 12.17 10.38 -11.21
CA ILE A 105 11.33 10.63 -12.38
C ILE A 105 9.98 11.21 -11.98
N GLY A 106 9.38 10.72 -10.89
CA GLY A 106 8.15 11.30 -10.34
C GLY A 106 8.32 12.76 -9.90
N ILE A 107 9.45 13.09 -9.27
CA ILE A 107 9.79 14.48 -8.90
C ILE A 107 9.93 15.35 -10.15
N MET A 108 10.66 14.88 -11.17
CA MET A 108 10.83 15.60 -12.44
C MET A 108 9.49 15.83 -13.15
N GLN A 109 8.61 14.82 -13.17
CA GLN A 109 7.26 14.93 -13.70
C GLN A 109 6.43 15.95 -12.92
N GLY A 110 6.52 15.96 -11.58
CA GLY A 110 5.87 16.95 -10.73
C GLY A 110 6.36 18.38 -10.96
N PHE A 111 7.60 18.56 -11.39
CA PHE A 111 8.13 19.85 -11.85
C PHE A 111 7.82 20.19 -13.32
N GLY A 112 7.02 19.37 -14.01
CA GLY A 112 6.65 19.62 -15.41
C GLY A 112 7.78 19.35 -16.42
N VAL A 113 8.80 18.56 -16.07
CA VAL A 113 9.90 18.24 -16.99
C VAL A 113 9.41 17.27 -18.06
N HIS A 114 9.25 17.75 -19.30
CA HIS A 114 8.70 16.97 -20.42
C HIS A 114 9.40 15.64 -20.68
N ILE A 115 10.74 15.60 -20.63
CA ILE A 115 11.51 14.36 -20.86
C ILE A 115 11.10 13.23 -19.89
N ALA A 116 10.72 13.57 -18.66
CA ALA A 116 10.29 12.59 -17.67
C ALA A 116 8.88 12.04 -17.98
N TRP A 117 8.03 12.84 -18.63
CA TRP A 117 6.73 12.42 -19.16
C TRP A 117 6.88 11.57 -20.42
N ASP A 118 7.81 11.91 -21.31
CA ASP A 118 8.12 11.12 -22.52
C ASP A 118 8.61 9.71 -22.14
N PHE A 119 9.47 9.60 -21.13
CA PHE A 119 9.94 8.30 -20.64
C PHE A 119 8.79 7.43 -20.10
N HIS A 120 7.83 8.05 -19.41
CA HIS A 120 6.64 7.36 -18.94
C HIS A 120 5.73 6.94 -20.10
N ALA A 121 5.51 7.79 -21.09
CA ALA A 121 4.73 7.47 -22.29
C ALA A 121 5.33 6.27 -23.04
N MET A 122 6.66 6.23 -23.20
CA MET A 122 7.36 5.08 -23.79
C MET A 122 7.11 3.78 -23.01
N LEU A 123 7.16 3.82 -21.68
CA LEU A 123 6.86 2.65 -20.85
C LEU A 123 5.39 2.23 -20.91
N GLN A 124 4.46 3.18 -21.01
CA GLN A 124 3.04 2.88 -21.20
C GLN A 124 2.80 2.19 -22.55
N GLU A 125 3.42 2.67 -23.62
CA GLU A 125 3.32 2.09 -24.96
C GLU A 125 3.82 0.64 -24.99
N MET A 126 4.96 0.36 -24.35
CA MET A 126 5.49 -1.01 -24.23
C MET A 126 4.54 -1.97 -23.50
N GLN A 127 3.66 -1.46 -22.64
CA GLN A 127 2.71 -2.27 -21.87
C GLN A 127 1.38 -2.50 -22.59
N ASN A 128 1.29 -2.10 -23.87
CA ASN A 128 0.25 -2.42 -24.85
C ASN A 128 -1.19 -2.39 -24.28
N LYS A 129 -1.57 -1.27 -23.68
CA LYS A 129 -2.95 -1.05 -23.24
C LYS A 129 -3.78 -0.53 -24.41
N GLU A 130 -4.65 -1.37 -24.96
CA GLU A 130 -5.93 -0.86 -25.45
C GLU A 130 -6.72 -0.38 -24.22
N ILE A 131 -6.56 0.89 -23.88
CA ILE A 131 -7.30 1.53 -22.78
C ILE A 131 -8.76 1.59 -23.23
N SER A 132 -9.66 0.86 -22.56
CA SER A 132 -11.10 1.02 -22.81
C SER A 132 -11.53 2.46 -22.53
N ASP A 133 -12.55 2.96 -23.22
CA ASP A 133 -12.96 4.38 -23.12
C ASP A 133 -13.40 4.78 -21.69
N GLU A 134 -13.90 3.84 -20.88
CA GLU A 134 -14.16 4.02 -19.44
C GLU A 134 -12.87 4.13 -18.61
N MET A 135 -11.81 3.41 -18.98
CA MET A 135 -10.49 3.58 -18.36
C MET A 135 -9.87 4.91 -18.78
N ARG A 136 -10.14 5.45 -19.99
CA ARG A 136 -9.70 6.79 -20.38
C ARG A 136 -10.33 7.89 -19.53
N THR A 137 -11.61 7.75 -19.16
CA THR A 137 -12.31 8.74 -18.31
C THR A 137 -11.82 8.69 -16.86
N GLN A 138 -11.62 7.51 -16.28
CA GLN A 138 -10.94 7.38 -14.97
C GLN A 138 -9.46 7.76 -15.03
N MET A 139 -8.81 7.53 -16.17
CA MET A 139 -7.44 7.96 -16.41
C MET A 139 -7.36 9.48 -16.50
N ASN A 140 -8.30 10.21 -17.09
CA ASN A 140 -8.18 11.68 -17.14
C ASN A 140 -8.20 12.35 -15.75
N GLU A 141 -8.87 11.78 -14.74
CA GLU A 141 -8.76 12.26 -13.34
C GLU A 141 -7.50 11.76 -12.59
N VAL A 142 -6.85 10.71 -13.10
CA VAL A 142 -5.68 10.03 -12.49
C VAL A 142 -4.36 10.38 -13.21
N LEU A 143 -4.40 10.81 -14.47
CA LEU A 143 -3.28 11.05 -15.39
C LEU A 143 -2.52 12.34 -15.10
N ASP A 144 -3.14 13.31 -14.42
CA ASP A 144 -2.44 14.53 -14.02
C ASP A 144 -1.46 14.30 -12.86
N ARG A 145 -1.44 13.11 -12.27
CA ARG A 145 -0.54 12.80 -11.15
C ARG A 145 0.74 12.14 -11.64
N PRO A 146 1.92 12.70 -11.30
CA PRO A 146 3.22 12.09 -11.58
C PRO A 146 3.30 10.61 -11.11
N PRO A 147 3.35 9.63 -12.04
CA PRO A 147 3.36 8.20 -11.70
C PRO A 147 4.78 7.59 -11.65
N GLY A 148 5.81 8.42 -11.87
CA GLY A 148 7.20 8.02 -12.00
C GLY A 148 7.36 7.01 -13.12
N LEU A 149 7.97 5.86 -12.80
CA LEU A 149 8.16 4.75 -13.72
C LEU A 149 7.00 3.75 -13.73
N THR A 150 6.05 3.89 -12.82
CA THR A 150 4.91 3.00 -12.77
C THR A 150 3.81 3.47 -13.71
N LEU A 151 2.82 2.61 -13.98
CA LEU A 151 1.65 3.00 -14.76
C LEU A 151 0.74 4.01 -14.06
N TYR A 152 0.75 4.03 -12.73
CA TYR A 152 -0.24 4.74 -11.92
C TYR A 152 0.42 5.23 -10.62
N ALA A 153 0.15 6.48 -10.24
CA ALA A 153 0.70 7.13 -9.05
C ALA A 153 0.49 6.33 -7.75
N ILE A 154 -0.66 5.68 -7.57
CA ILE A 154 -0.98 4.94 -6.34
C ILE A 154 -0.03 3.74 -6.12
N PRO A 155 0.10 2.77 -7.06
CA PRO A 155 1.12 1.72 -6.97
C PRO A 155 2.55 2.22 -6.75
N GLN A 156 2.93 3.35 -7.36
CA GLN A 156 4.23 3.98 -7.11
C GLN A 156 4.40 4.27 -5.62
N THR A 157 3.40 4.89 -4.98
CA THR A 157 3.52 5.31 -3.59
C THR A 157 3.71 4.12 -2.64
N TYR A 158 3.09 2.97 -2.90
CA TYR A 158 3.30 1.75 -2.10
C TYR A 158 4.74 1.23 -2.23
N MET A 159 5.29 1.27 -3.44
CA MET A 159 6.69 0.94 -3.70
C MET A 159 7.63 1.88 -2.94
N LEU A 160 7.39 3.19 -3.02
CA LEU A 160 8.22 4.21 -2.37
C LEU A 160 8.14 4.10 -0.84
N LEU A 161 6.96 3.85 -0.26
CA LEU A 161 6.79 3.63 1.18
C LEU A 161 7.51 2.38 1.67
N SER A 162 7.47 1.30 0.89
CA SER A 162 8.14 0.05 1.29
C SER A 162 9.65 0.15 1.17
N ALA A 163 10.14 0.84 0.12
CA ALA A 163 11.55 1.21 -0.01
C ALA A 163 12.01 2.10 1.16
N MET A 164 11.15 3.04 1.60
CA MET A 164 11.42 3.90 2.75
C MET A 164 11.50 3.08 4.04
N ALA A 165 10.59 2.13 4.27
CA ALA A 165 10.64 1.24 5.43
C ALA A 165 11.94 0.41 5.46
N ILE A 166 12.36 -0.13 4.31
CA ILE A 166 13.61 -0.89 4.15
C ILE A 166 14.83 0.00 4.43
N ASN A 167 14.86 1.22 3.91
CA ASN A 167 15.92 2.18 4.20
C ASN A 167 15.98 2.56 5.68
N LEU A 168 14.83 2.82 6.31
CA LEU A 168 14.74 3.11 7.74
C LEU A 168 15.19 1.94 8.60
N TYR A 169 14.92 0.71 8.15
CA TYR A 169 15.43 -0.48 8.80
C TYR A 169 16.98 -0.57 8.76
N LEU A 170 17.64 -0.17 7.67
CA LEU A 170 19.12 -0.03 7.64
C LEU A 170 19.62 0.92 8.72
N ILE A 171 18.94 2.06 8.89
CA ILE A 171 19.29 3.07 9.90
C ILE A 171 19.12 2.50 11.32
N ILE A 172 17.99 1.82 11.58
CA ILE A 172 17.70 1.20 12.88
C ILE A 172 18.77 0.17 13.25
N LYS A 173 19.29 -0.58 12.27
CA LYS A 173 20.34 -1.58 12.50
C LYS A 173 21.73 -0.99 12.72
N ASN A 174 21.97 0.24 12.28
CA ASN A 174 23.28 0.87 12.34
C ASN A 174 23.20 2.28 12.96
N PRO A 175 22.66 2.44 14.19
CA PRO A 175 22.41 3.75 14.80
C PRO A 175 23.69 4.47 15.26
N ALA A 176 24.84 3.79 15.28
CA ALA A 176 26.13 4.41 15.57
C ALA A 176 26.80 4.99 14.30
N GLU A 177 26.40 4.53 13.12
CA GLU A 177 27.08 4.87 11.86
C GLU A 177 26.49 6.15 11.25
N GLN A 178 27.14 7.28 11.51
CA GLN A 178 26.65 8.60 11.06
C GLN A 178 26.50 8.70 9.54
N HIS A 179 27.36 8.04 8.77
CA HIS A 179 27.27 8.04 7.30
C HIS A 179 26.00 7.34 6.80
N ILE A 180 25.59 6.23 7.42
CA ILE A 180 24.33 5.52 7.10
C ILE A 180 23.13 6.40 7.46
N GLN A 181 23.18 7.12 8.58
CA GLN A 181 22.10 8.01 9.00
C GLN A 181 21.87 9.15 8.02
N TRP A 182 22.95 9.78 7.53
CA TRP A 182 22.85 10.86 6.55
C TRP A 182 22.43 10.35 5.18
N LEU A 183 23.02 9.26 4.70
CA LEU A 183 22.62 8.64 3.45
C LEU A 183 21.13 8.23 3.50
N GLY A 184 20.73 7.59 4.59
CA GLY A 184 19.36 7.18 4.81
C GLY A 184 18.39 8.37 4.88
N LEU A 185 18.80 9.52 5.45
CA LEU A 185 17.99 10.73 5.45
C LEU A 185 17.78 11.26 4.02
N TRP A 186 18.85 11.31 3.22
CA TRP A 186 18.77 11.72 1.81
C TRP A 186 17.90 10.79 0.99
N VAL A 187 18.04 9.48 1.17
CA VAL A 187 17.18 8.48 0.52
C VAL A 187 15.72 8.68 0.92
N CYS A 188 15.43 8.87 2.21
CA CYS A 188 14.08 9.19 2.68
C CYS A 188 13.55 10.49 2.06
N ALA A 189 14.37 11.53 1.94
CA ALA A 189 13.98 12.80 1.34
C ALA A 189 13.62 12.65 -0.14
N VAL A 190 14.38 11.88 -0.92
CA VAL A 190 14.08 11.59 -2.33
C VAL A 190 12.79 10.77 -2.45
N LEU A 191 12.64 9.72 -1.65
CA LEU A 191 11.44 8.89 -1.66
C LEU A 191 10.19 9.69 -1.25
N ALA A 192 10.31 10.52 -0.20
CA ALA A 192 9.25 11.44 0.21
C ALA A 192 8.94 12.44 -0.92
N GLY A 193 9.95 13.04 -1.55
CA GLY A 193 9.75 13.92 -2.71
C GLY A 193 8.95 13.26 -3.83
N GLY A 194 9.23 12.00 -4.16
CA GLY A 194 8.45 11.24 -5.14
C GLY A 194 7.01 10.98 -4.70
N ILE A 195 6.78 10.67 -3.41
CA ILE A 195 5.43 10.49 -2.84
C ILE A 195 4.66 11.81 -2.87
N PHE A 196 5.31 12.93 -2.52
CA PHE A 196 4.67 14.24 -2.54
C PHE A 196 4.34 14.68 -3.96
N ALA A 197 5.24 14.46 -4.92
CA ALA A 197 5.00 14.72 -6.34
C ALA A 197 3.79 13.94 -6.88
N SER A 198 3.56 12.71 -6.40
CA SER A 198 2.41 11.89 -6.80
C SER A 198 1.04 12.39 -6.29
N GLU A 199 1.04 13.42 -5.44
CA GLU A 199 -0.14 14.01 -4.78
C GLU A 199 -0.99 13.02 -3.95
N THR A 200 -0.41 11.88 -3.55
CA THR A 200 -1.14 10.85 -2.80
C THR A 200 -1.09 11.15 -1.29
N ARG A 201 -2.08 11.93 -0.81
CA ARG A 201 -2.16 12.45 0.57
C ARG A 201 -1.96 11.40 1.68
N SER A 202 -2.58 10.24 1.54
CA SER A 202 -2.47 9.13 2.51
C SER A 202 -1.04 8.59 2.61
N ALA A 203 -0.37 8.47 1.48
CA ALA A 203 1.03 8.07 1.43
C ALA A 203 1.95 9.15 1.97
N MET A 204 1.65 10.43 1.78
CA MET A 204 2.41 11.54 2.38
C MET A 204 2.39 11.46 3.91
N GLY A 205 1.22 11.18 4.51
CA GLY A 205 1.09 10.98 5.95
C GLY A 205 2.01 9.87 6.45
N ALA A 206 1.98 8.69 5.80
CA ALA A 206 2.87 7.58 6.14
C ALA A 206 4.36 7.92 5.92
N ALA A 207 4.69 8.62 4.83
CA ALA A 207 6.04 9.05 4.47
C ALA A 207 6.63 10.11 5.43
N LEU A 208 5.79 10.83 6.17
CA LEU A 208 6.23 11.75 7.23
C LEU A 208 6.30 11.03 8.58
N VAL A 209 5.24 10.30 8.95
CA VAL A 209 5.12 9.63 10.26
C VAL A 209 6.22 8.59 10.45
N MET A 210 6.49 7.77 9.43
CA MET A 210 7.43 6.66 9.55
C MET A 210 8.88 7.13 9.82
N PRO A 211 9.52 7.96 8.96
CA PRO A 211 10.84 8.49 9.26
C PRO A 211 10.82 9.43 10.46
N GLY A 212 9.78 10.25 10.62
CA GLY A 212 9.66 11.20 11.73
C GLY A 212 9.73 10.52 13.08
N LEU A 213 8.93 9.48 13.31
CA LEU A 213 8.95 8.72 14.56
C LEU A 213 10.27 7.96 14.77
N ILE A 214 10.80 7.31 13.73
CA ILE A 214 12.06 6.54 13.84
C ILE A 214 13.23 7.45 14.17
N TYR A 215 13.38 8.57 13.46
CA TYR A 215 14.45 9.52 13.73
C TYR A 215 14.25 10.23 15.07
N LEU A 216 13.02 10.59 15.45
CA LEU A 216 12.75 11.19 16.76
C LEU A 216 13.13 10.25 17.91
N LEU A 217 12.82 8.95 17.79
CA LEU A 217 13.11 7.96 18.84
C LEU A 217 14.60 7.59 18.90
N LEU A 218 15.29 7.52 17.76
CA LEU A 218 16.72 7.18 17.72
C LEU A 218 17.64 8.38 17.95
N PHE A 219 17.25 9.57 17.50
CA PHE A 219 18.11 10.76 17.44
C PHE A 219 17.40 12.04 17.92
N PRO A 220 16.76 12.05 19.11
CA PRO A 220 15.91 13.16 19.55
C PRO A 220 16.66 14.50 19.59
N ALA A 221 17.93 14.50 20.02
CA ALA A 221 18.75 15.71 20.13
C ALA A 221 19.04 16.39 18.78
N ARG A 222 19.01 15.66 17.66
CA ARG A 222 19.22 16.22 16.32
C ARG A 222 17.90 16.60 15.65
N VAL A 223 16.88 15.78 15.86
CA VAL A 223 15.60 15.87 15.14
C VAL A 223 14.70 16.95 15.72
N ILE A 224 14.64 17.09 17.06
CA ILE A 224 13.79 18.11 17.70
C ILE A 224 14.19 19.52 17.26
N PRO A 225 15.48 19.93 17.27
CA PRO A 225 15.87 21.25 16.76
C PRO A 225 15.57 21.43 15.27
N MET A 226 15.83 20.40 14.44
CA MET A 226 15.54 20.46 13.01
C MET A 226 14.03 20.58 12.72
N ALA A 227 13.19 19.86 13.45
CA ALA A 227 11.74 19.93 13.34
C ALA A 227 11.24 21.31 13.78
N GLY A 228 11.77 21.85 14.88
CA GLY A 228 11.47 23.22 15.33
C GLY A 228 11.87 24.27 14.29
N LEU A 229 13.05 24.15 13.70
CA LEU A 229 13.51 25.02 12.61
C LEU A 229 12.63 24.89 11.37
N ALA A 230 12.28 23.67 10.96
CA ALA A 230 11.40 23.43 9.81
C ALA A 230 9.99 24.01 10.04
N MET A 231 9.44 23.87 11.25
CA MET A 231 8.16 24.49 11.62
C MET A 231 8.23 26.03 11.58
N LEU A 232 9.32 26.62 12.08
CA LEU A 232 9.53 28.07 11.99
C LEU A 232 9.63 28.54 10.54
N LEU A 233 10.43 27.87 9.72
CA LEU A 233 10.58 28.19 8.29
C LEU A 233 9.26 28.00 7.54
N GLY A 234 8.53 26.93 7.82
CA GLY A 234 7.20 26.67 7.26
C GLY A 234 6.17 27.74 7.65
N GLY A 235 6.20 28.17 8.92
CA GLY A 235 5.36 29.27 9.40
C GLY A 235 5.70 30.61 8.71
N ILE A 236 6.99 30.92 8.54
CA ILE A 236 7.44 32.10 7.80
C ILE A 236 6.99 32.02 6.34
N ALA A 237 7.21 30.88 5.67
CA ALA A 237 6.80 30.66 4.29
C ALA A 237 5.28 30.82 4.13
N TYR A 238 4.48 30.25 5.04
CA TYR A 238 3.03 30.41 5.05
C TYR A 238 2.61 31.87 5.16
N LEU A 239 3.21 32.63 6.09
CA LEU A 239 2.93 34.06 6.23
C LEU A 239 3.31 34.85 4.98
N LEU A 240 4.43 34.53 4.34
CA LEU A 240 4.87 35.19 3.10
C LEU A 240 3.98 34.84 1.90
N MET A 241 3.48 33.61 1.82
CA MET A 241 2.63 33.14 0.72
C MET A 241 1.15 33.50 0.88
N SER A 242 0.70 33.81 2.09
CA SER A 242 -0.69 34.24 2.33
C SER A 242 -1.09 35.56 1.63
N GLY A 243 -0.12 36.31 1.09
CA GLY A 243 -0.35 37.49 0.26
C GLY A 243 -0.47 37.23 -1.25
N SER A 244 -0.12 36.03 -1.72
CA SER A 244 -0.20 35.61 -3.13
C SER A 244 -1.18 34.44 -3.27
N ALA A 245 -2.46 34.72 -3.04
CA ALA A 245 -3.53 33.73 -2.93
C ALA A 245 -4.05 33.28 -4.30
N ASP A 246 -3.20 32.60 -5.08
CA ASP A 246 -3.60 31.79 -6.24
C ASP A 246 -2.80 30.49 -6.30
N VAL A 247 -2.46 29.93 -5.13
CA VAL A 247 -1.83 28.61 -5.02
C VAL A 247 -2.94 27.57 -5.10
N ASP A 248 -3.36 27.24 -6.33
CA ASP A 248 -4.30 26.17 -6.66
C ASP A 248 -3.64 24.78 -6.50
N SER A 249 -2.99 24.56 -5.37
CA SER A 249 -2.34 23.29 -5.05
C SER A 249 -3.27 22.43 -4.22
N ARG A 250 -3.50 21.20 -4.68
CA ARG A 250 -4.22 20.15 -3.92
C ARG A 250 -3.56 19.79 -2.58
N LEU A 251 -2.34 20.27 -2.32
CA LEU A 251 -1.68 20.17 -1.01
C LEU A 251 -2.29 21.13 0.02
N VAL A 252 -2.85 22.27 -0.42
CA VAL A 252 -3.38 23.33 0.43
C VAL A 252 -4.91 23.34 0.42
N ASN A 253 -5.54 22.94 -0.68
CA ASN A 253 -7.00 22.87 -0.77
C ASN A 253 -7.56 21.58 -0.13
N LEU A 254 -8.09 21.73 1.09
CA LEU A 254 -8.71 20.64 1.87
C LEU A 254 -10.15 20.32 1.42
N ASP A 255 -10.79 21.20 0.64
CA ASP A 255 -12.19 21.10 0.20
C ASP A 255 -12.38 20.31 -1.12
N ASP A 256 -11.44 19.40 -1.41
CA ASP A 256 -11.50 18.58 -2.62
C ASP A 256 -12.71 17.63 -2.58
N ALA A 257 -13.40 17.46 -3.71
CA ALA A 257 -14.53 16.55 -3.88
C ALA A 257 -14.18 15.10 -3.45
N SER A 258 -12.89 14.76 -3.48
CA SER A 258 -12.36 13.49 -2.99
C SER A 258 -12.46 13.30 -1.46
N ALA A 259 -12.49 14.38 -0.66
CA ALA A 259 -12.66 14.33 0.79
C ALA A 259 -14.14 14.20 1.19
N ALA A 260 -15.04 14.94 0.50
CA ALA A 260 -16.48 14.86 0.74
C ALA A 260 -17.03 13.44 0.49
N GLY A 261 -16.65 12.83 -0.64
CA GLY A 261 -17.08 11.46 -0.98
C GLY A 261 -16.53 10.37 -0.04
N ARG A 262 -15.37 10.58 0.61
CA ARG A 262 -14.79 9.59 1.55
C ARG A 262 -15.65 9.36 2.77
N SER A 263 -16.28 10.41 3.29
CA SER A 263 -17.17 10.27 4.45
C SER A 263 -18.37 9.37 4.11
N THR A 264 -19.00 9.60 2.96
CA THR A 264 -20.09 8.78 2.43
C THR A 264 -19.65 7.34 2.18
N LEU A 265 -18.48 7.12 1.56
CA LEU A 265 -17.92 5.79 1.32
C LEU A 265 -17.59 5.05 2.62
N TYR A 266 -17.10 5.76 3.64
CA TYR A 266 -16.82 5.18 4.95
C TYR A 266 -18.10 4.80 5.69
N LYS A 267 -19.11 5.69 5.70
CA LYS A 267 -20.46 5.39 6.23
C LYS A 267 -21.03 4.13 5.56
N TYR A 268 -21.06 4.12 4.22
CA TYR A 268 -21.57 2.99 3.43
C TYR A 268 -20.79 1.70 3.70
N GLY A 269 -19.46 1.77 3.73
CA GLY A 269 -18.64 0.61 4.06
C GLY A 269 -18.91 0.06 5.46
N ILE A 270 -19.15 0.90 6.47
CA ILE A 270 -19.55 0.45 7.79
C ILE A 270 -20.93 -0.21 7.76
N GLU A 271 -21.91 0.38 7.07
CA GLU A 271 -23.26 -0.20 6.98
C GLU A 271 -23.23 -1.61 6.37
N LEU A 272 -22.49 -1.81 5.28
CA LEU A 272 -22.32 -3.11 4.66
C LEU A 272 -21.80 -4.15 5.67
N PHE A 273 -20.80 -3.77 6.48
CA PHE A 273 -20.30 -4.64 7.53
C PHE A 273 -21.36 -4.94 8.60
N LEU A 274 -22.12 -3.92 9.04
CA LEU A 274 -23.17 -4.10 10.05
C LEU A 274 -24.30 -5.03 9.56
N GLN A 275 -24.61 -5.01 8.26
CA GLN A 275 -25.62 -5.89 7.69
C GLN A 275 -25.15 -7.33 7.53
N LYS A 276 -23.92 -7.52 7.08
CA LYS A 276 -23.32 -8.86 6.93
C LYS A 276 -21.97 -8.92 7.67
N PRO A 277 -22.00 -9.06 9.01
CA PRO A 277 -20.78 -9.07 9.83
C PRO A 277 -19.88 -10.28 9.56
N PHE A 278 -20.40 -11.31 8.89
CA PHE A 278 -19.64 -12.49 8.47
C PHE A 278 -19.00 -12.36 7.07
N GLY A 279 -19.22 -11.23 6.38
CA GLY A 279 -18.65 -10.94 5.07
C GLY A 279 -19.53 -11.35 3.89
N TYR A 280 -19.12 -10.88 2.72
CA TYR A 280 -19.74 -11.06 1.40
C TYR A 280 -18.95 -12.04 0.52
N GLY A 281 -17.68 -12.30 0.84
CA GLY A 281 -16.82 -13.22 0.10
C GLY A 281 -15.89 -12.53 -0.89
N PHE A 282 -15.18 -13.34 -1.68
CA PHE A 282 -14.18 -12.88 -2.64
C PHE A 282 -14.79 -12.05 -3.77
N ASP A 283 -14.02 -11.06 -4.23
CA ASP A 283 -14.36 -10.21 -5.38
C ASP A 283 -15.66 -9.41 -5.21
N PHE A 284 -16.11 -9.21 -3.96
CA PHE A 284 -17.25 -8.37 -3.64
C PHE A 284 -17.02 -6.93 -4.15
N ASN A 285 -17.94 -6.45 -5.00
CA ASN A 285 -17.90 -5.12 -5.57
C ASN A 285 -18.93 -4.22 -4.88
N THR A 286 -18.45 -3.27 -4.07
CA THR A 286 -19.31 -2.35 -3.31
C THR A 286 -20.13 -1.42 -4.20
N VAL A 287 -19.64 -1.12 -5.42
CA VAL A 287 -20.30 -0.24 -6.38
C VAL A 287 -21.48 -0.94 -7.03
N GLU A 288 -21.27 -2.17 -7.52
CA GLU A 288 -22.34 -2.99 -8.11
C GLU A 288 -23.44 -3.25 -7.07
N TYR A 289 -23.05 -3.51 -5.82
CA TYR A 289 -24.00 -3.75 -4.74
C TYR A 289 -24.72 -2.48 -4.28
N ALA A 290 -24.18 -1.28 -4.52
CA ALA A 290 -24.79 -0.03 -4.07
C ALA A 290 -26.17 0.19 -4.69
N VAL A 291 -26.36 -0.15 -5.97
CA VAL A 291 -27.67 -0.02 -6.62
C VAL A 291 -28.71 -0.90 -5.94
N GLU A 292 -28.41 -2.18 -5.73
CA GLU A 292 -29.31 -3.09 -5.01
C GLU A 292 -29.58 -2.60 -3.59
N TYR A 293 -28.54 -2.15 -2.90
CA TYR A 293 -28.61 -1.73 -1.51
C TYR A 293 -29.58 -0.57 -1.27
N PHE A 294 -29.40 0.52 -2.03
CA PHE A 294 -30.16 1.75 -1.85
C PHE A 294 -31.56 1.69 -2.47
N VAL A 295 -31.73 0.97 -3.59
CA VAL A 295 -33.06 0.80 -4.21
C VAL A 295 -33.99 0.00 -3.29
N ASN A 296 -33.45 -0.92 -2.49
CA ASN A 296 -34.22 -1.71 -1.54
C ASN A 296 -34.35 -1.06 -0.15
N GLU A 297 -34.03 0.24 -0.02
CA GLU A 297 -34.13 1.02 1.24
C GLU A 297 -33.45 0.32 2.43
N ARG A 298 -32.34 -0.39 2.16
CA ARG A 298 -31.59 -1.10 3.21
C ARG A 298 -30.69 -0.17 4.02
N ASN A 299 -30.64 1.12 3.68
CA ASN A 299 -29.75 2.09 4.33
C ASN A 299 -30.07 2.24 5.83
N ILE A 300 -29.02 2.17 6.66
CA ILE A 300 -29.13 2.28 8.12
C ILE A 300 -28.98 3.74 8.56
N PHE A 301 -28.08 4.47 7.91
CA PHE A 301 -27.89 5.90 8.05
C PHE A 301 -28.69 6.67 7.00
N ASN A 302 -28.87 7.95 7.28
CA ASN A 302 -29.46 8.89 6.35
C ASN A 302 -28.39 9.40 5.38
N TYR A 303 -28.68 9.31 4.10
CA TYR A 303 -27.84 9.84 3.03
C TYR A 303 -28.46 11.12 2.47
N GLU A 304 -27.66 12.15 2.29
CA GLU A 304 -28.12 13.38 1.64
C GLU A 304 -28.33 13.15 0.14
N LEU A 305 -29.22 13.92 -0.49
CA LEU A 305 -29.56 13.77 -1.91
C LEU A 305 -28.34 13.91 -2.85
N LEU A 306 -27.29 14.59 -2.39
CA LEU A 306 -26.05 14.84 -3.11
C LEU A 306 -24.95 13.79 -2.84
N GLU A 307 -25.13 12.93 -1.83
CA GLU A 307 -24.18 11.85 -1.50
C GLU A 307 -24.32 10.69 -2.50
N LYS A 308 -23.54 10.73 -3.59
CA LYS A 308 -23.59 9.74 -4.69
C LYS A 308 -22.29 8.98 -4.92
N ALA A 309 -21.25 9.22 -4.13
CA ALA A 309 -19.91 8.64 -4.32
C ALA A 309 -19.93 7.09 -4.37
N GLN A 310 -20.79 6.46 -3.58
CA GLN A 310 -20.97 5.02 -3.46
C GLN A 310 -21.42 4.31 -4.75
N TYR A 311 -22.03 5.03 -5.70
CA TYR A 311 -22.45 4.48 -7.00
C TYR A 311 -21.36 4.57 -8.07
N ILE A 312 -20.28 5.29 -7.80
CA ILE A 312 -19.25 5.62 -8.80
C ILE A 312 -17.91 5.02 -8.38
N VAL A 313 -17.64 5.00 -7.08
CA VAL A 313 -16.33 4.71 -6.53
C VAL A 313 -16.45 3.59 -5.48
N PRO A 314 -15.59 2.56 -5.52
CA PRO A 314 -15.61 1.51 -4.50
C PRO A 314 -15.21 2.06 -3.13
N VAL A 315 -15.50 1.33 -2.05
CA VAL A 315 -15.09 1.73 -0.70
C VAL A 315 -13.56 1.76 -0.61
N HIS A 316 -12.99 2.97 -0.50
CA HIS A 316 -11.54 3.22 -0.50
C HIS A 316 -10.88 3.00 0.87
N ASN A 317 -11.03 1.81 1.43
CA ASN A 317 -10.45 1.45 2.72
C ASN A 317 -10.18 -0.06 2.79
N SER A 318 -8.92 -0.44 2.84
CA SER A 318 -8.50 -1.85 2.78
C SER A 318 -8.92 -2.64 4.03
N ILE A 319 -9.06 -1.99 5.19
CA ILE A 319 -9.56 -2.63 6.40
C ILE A 319 -11.04 -2.96 6.23
N LEU A 320 -11.84 -2.01 5.71
CA LEU A 320 -13.24 -2.26 5.38
C LEU A 320 -13.37 -3.31 4.29
N ASN A 321 -12.54 -3.28 3.25
CA ASN A 321 -12.57 -4.31 2.19
C ASN A 321 -12.22 -5.71 2.73
N LEU A 322 -11.28 -5.79 3.68
CA LEU A 322 -10.96 -7.03 4.38
C LEU A 322 -12.16 -7.50 5.22
N MET A 323 -12.84 -6.59 5.93
CA MET A 323 -14.07 -6.89 6.67
C MET A 323 -15.23 -7.28 5.75
N HIS A 324 -15.35 -6.68 4.57
CA HIS A 324 -16.36 -7.07 3.58
C HIS A 324 -16.06 -8.44 3.00
N THR A 325 -14.80 -8.79 2.80
CA THR A 325 -14.41 -10.09 2.24
C THR A 325 -14.57 -11.21 3.27
N TYR A 326 -14.06 -11.02 4.49
CA TYR A 326 -13.87 -12.08 5.49
C TYR A 326 -14.68 -11.88 6.79
N GLY A 327 -15.45 -10.80 6.90
CA GLY A 327 -16.20 -10.47 8.10
C GLY A 327 -15.34 -10.12 9.31
N PHE A 328 -15.96 -10.23 10.50
CA PHE A 328 -15.31 -9.99 11.78
C PHE A 328 -14.14 -10.95 12.04
N ALA A 329 -14.23 -12.19 11.55
CA ALA A 329 -13.15 -13.17 11.65
C ALA A 329 -11.88 -12.71 10.92
N GLY A 330 -12.01 -12.03 9.77
CA GLY A 330 -10.88 -11.41 9.08
C GLY A 330 -10.17 -10.37 9.94
N LEU A 331 -10.92 -9.52 10.64
CA LEU A 331 -10.35 -8.49 11.51
C LEU A 331 -9.58 -9.09 12.69
N LEU A 332 -10.11 -10.18 13.28
CA LEU A 332 -9.40 -10.92 14.34
C LEU A 332 -8.10 -11.55 13.82
N LEU A 333 -8.12 -12.14 12.63
CA LEU A 333 -6.92 -12.70 11.99
C LEU A 333 -5.88 -11.61 11.69
N LEU A 334 -6.31 -10.45 11.17
CA LEU A 334 -5.42 -9.31 10.97
C LEU A 334 -4.83 -8.84 12.31
N GLY A 335 -5.64 -8.63 13.34
CA GLY A 335 -5.16 -8.20 14.66
C GLY A 335 -4.15 -9.18 15.26
N TYR A 336 -4.45 -10.49 15.20
CA TYR A 336 -3.52 -11.54 15.61
C TYR A 336 -2.22 -11.51 14.79
N TYR A 337 -2.32 -11.35 13.47
CA TYR A 337 -1.15 -11.29 12.59
C TYR A 337 -0.25 -10.11 12.93
N LEU A 338 -0.83 -8.91 13.07
CA LEU A 338 -0.10 -7.70 13.43
C LEU A 338 0.56 -7.83 14.82
N TYR A 339 -0.16 -8.38 15.81
CA TYR A 339 0.40 -8.66 17.13
C TYR A 339 1.66 -9.56 17.05
N ARG A 340 1.59 -10.63 16.25
CA ARG A 340 2.72 -11.55 16.05
C ARG A 340 3.89 -10.91 15.29
N LEU A 341 3.61 -10.02 14.34
CA LEU A 341 4.65 -9.28 13.60
C LEU A 341 5.36 -8.23 14.45
N VAL A 342 4.62 -7.50 15.30
CA VAL A 342 5.21 -6.50 16.21
C VAL A 342 6.17 -7.19 17.18
N LYS A 343 5.74 -8.28 17.83
CA LYS A 343 6.54 -9.05 18.81
C LYS A 343 7.30 -8.16 19.81
N GLY A 344 6.64 -7.11 20.32
CA GLY A 344 7.20 -6.15 21.28
C GLY A 344 8.22 -5.14 20.71
N SER A 345 8.49 -5.16 19.40
CA SER A 345 9.43 -4.24 18.76
C SER A 345 8.76 -2.92 18.36
N TRP A 346 9.23 -1.82 18.95
CA TRP A 346 8.65 -0.48 18.72
C TRP A 346 8.73 -0.04 17.25
N TYR A 347 9.82 -0.31 16.53
CA TYR A 347 9.97 0.14 15.15
C TYR A 347 9.08 -0.65 14.19
N ARG A 348 8.82 -1.93 14.47
CA ARG A 348 7.85 -2.72 13.69
C ARG A 348 6.43 -2.18 13.88
N MET A 349 6.10 -1.73 15.09
CA MET A 349 4.84 -1.04 15.37
C MET A 349 4.75 0.27 14.57
N VAL A 350 5.82 1.08 14.49
CA VAL A 350 5.84 2.29 13.67
C VAL A 350 5.57 1.97 12.19
N PHE A 351 6.22 0.95 11.63
CA PHE A 351 5.97 0.52 10.25
C PHE A 351 4.51 0.10 10.04
N ILE A 352 3.96 -0.75 10.93
CA ILE A 352 2.57 -1.18 10.84
C ILE A 352 1.59 -0.01 10.95
N VAL A 353 1.80 0.92 11.90
CA VAL A 353 0.93 2.08 12.06
C VAL A 353 0.95 2.97 10.82
N ALA A 354 2.14 3.26 10.27
CA ALA A 354 2.25 4.05 9.04
C ALA A 354 1.53 3.37 7.86
N THR A 355 1.66 2.04 7.74
CA THR A 355 0.92 1.27 6.73
C THR A 355 -0.59 1.30 6.94
N LEU A 356 -1.06 1.19 8.19
CA LEU A 356 -2.48 1.26 8.51
C LEU A 356 -3.06 2.64 8.20
N VAL A 357 -2.32 3.72 8.47
CA VAL A 357 -2.72 5.08 8.08
C VAL A 357 -2.92 5.16 6.57
N ASN A 358 -1.99 4.61 5.78
CA ASN A 358 -2.15 4.56 4.32
C ASN A 358 -3.35 3.69 3.90
N SER A 359 -3.50 2.52 4.53
CA SER A 359 -4.54 1.51 4.29
C SER A 359 -5.97 2.01 4.50
N LEU A 360 -6.17 3.03 5.35
CA LEU A 360 -7.48 3.65 5.59
C LEU A 360 -8.02 4.45 4.40
N PHE A 361 -7.17 4.78 3.43
CA PHE A 361 -7.51 5.61 2.28
C PHE A 361 -7.29 4.91 0.93
N HIS A 362 -6.98 3.60 0.97
CA HIS A 362 -6.62 2.81 -0.18
C HIS A 362 -7.21 1.42 -0.13
N ASN A 363 -7.47 0.83 -1.29
CA ASN A 363 -8.04 -0.52 -1.41
C ASN A 363 -7.03 -1.65 -1.13
N ALA A 364 -5.73 -1.33 -1.21
CA ALA A 364 -4.66 -2.26 -0.89
C ALA A 364 -4.14 -1.98 0.52
N GLY A 365 -3.80 -3.05 1.23
CA GLY A 365 -3.25 -3.01 2.57
C GLY A 365 -2.73 -4.38 3.00
N ILE A 366 -2.36 -4.50 4.27
CA ILE A 366 -1.87 -5.77 4.84
C ILE A 366 -2.95 -6.84 4.68
N LEU A 367 -2.59 -8.00 4.09
CA LEU A 367 -3.51 -9.09 3.71
C LEU A 367 -4.53 -8.74 2.59
N SER A 368 -4.41 -7.56 1.97
CA SER A 368 -5.26 -7.09 0.86
C SER A 368 -4.42 -6.72 -0.37
N ASN A 369 -3.51 -7.61 -0.77
CA ASN A 369 -2.71 -7.52 -2.00
C ASN A 369 -1.81 -6.26 -2.12
N ASP A 370 -1.39 -5.68 -0.98
CA ASP A 370 -0.29 -4.71 -0.96
C ASP A 370 1.06 -5.44 -0.99
N LEU A 371 1.44 -5.83 -2.20
CA LEU A 371 2.67 -6.55 -2.46
C LEU A 371 3.93 -5.86 -1.93
N PHE A 372 3.96 -4.52 -1.88
CA PHE A 372 5.15 -3.85 -1.40
C PHE A 372 5.27 -3.97 0.12
N MET A 373 4.15 -3.92 0.83
CA MET A 373 4.10 -4.21 2.26
C MET A 373 4.43 -5.67 2.60
N ASP A 374 4.10 -6.62 1.71
CA ASP A 374 4.48 -8.02 1.87
C ASP A 374 6.01 -8.20 1.96
N ILE A 375 6.78 -7.37 1.25
CA ILE A 375 8.26 -7.36 1.33
C ILE A 375 8.72 -6.89 2.71
N VAL A 376 8.13 -5.82 3.25
CA VAL A 376 8.44 -5.30 4.59
C VAL A 376 8.10 -6.32 5.66
N ILE A 377 6.97 -7.01 5.51
CA ILE A 377 6.53 -8.12 6.37
C ILE A 377 7.56 -9.26 6.34
N ALA A 378 8.08 -9.62 5.17
CA ALA A 378 9.13 -10.64 5.06
C ALA A 378 10.39 -10.29 5.86
N VAL A 379 10.80 -9.01 5.88
CA VAL A 379 11.90 -8.53 6.72
C VAL A 379 11.60 -8.75 8.20
N MET A 380 10.39 -8.37 8.66
CA MET A 380 10.00 -8.57 10.06
C MET A 380 10.01 -10.06 10.45
N LEU A 381 9.50 -10.93 9.58
CA LEU A 381 9.47 -12.37 9.79
C LEU A 381 10.87 -12.97 9.85
N TYR A 382 11.77 -12.56 8.95
CA TYR A 382 13.17 -12.96 8.95
C TYR A 382 13.85 -12.58 10.27
N GLU A 383 13.63 -11.38 10.79
CA GLU A 383 14.19 -11.03 12.09
C GLU A 383 13.61 -11.85 13.25
N ILE A 384 12.31 -12.11 13.20
CA ILE A 384 11.64 -12.90 14.24
C ILE A 384 12.23 -14.31 14.30
N SER A 385 12.53 -14.92 13.16
CA SER A 385 13.15 -16.24 13.08
C SER A 385 14.60 -16.20 13.57
N GLN A 386 15.40 -15.20 13.16
CA GLN A 386 16.77 -15.02 13.66
C GLN A 386 16.83 -14.85 15.19
N GLN A 387 15.88 -14.09 15.77
CA GLN A 387 15.77 -13.95 17.23
C GLN A 387 15.41 -15.25 17.95
N GLN A 388 14.65 -16.15 17.31
CA GLN A 388 14.27 -17.43 17.89
C GLN A 388 15.39 -18.45 17.82
N SER A 389 16.21 -18.43 16.76
CA SER A 389 17.37 -19.32 16.63
C SER A 389 18.52 -18.95 17.59
N ALA A 390 18.54 -17.71 18.10
CA ALA A 390 19.58 -17.21 19.00
C ALA A 390 19.25 -17.35 20.50
N ALA A 391 18.01 -17.68 20.85
CA ALA A 391 17.53 -17.86 22.22
C ALA A 391 17.41 -19.35 22.54
#